data_AF-A0A915P9U1-F1
#
_entry.id   AF-A0A915P9U1-F1
#
_cell.length_a   1.000
_cell.length_b   1.000
_cell.length_c   1.000
_cell.angle_alpha   90.00
_cell.angle_beta   90.00
_cell.angle_gamma   90.00
#
_symmetry.space_group_name_H-M   'P 1'
#
loop_
_entity.id
_entity.type
_entity.pdbx_description
1 polymer ?
#
loop_
_entity_poly.entity_id
_entity_poly.type
_entity_poly.pdbx_seq_one_letter_code
_entity_poly.pdbx_strand_id
1 'polypeptide(L)'
;MATPLFIFFRSPLCRFYALPIFHRNFHTGELPFKIPAPIKRSSTDILQAMADTVKTDENAPHFAYIDDTATIPTTLLQRKNYL
;
A
#
# COMPACT_ATOMS: atom_id res chain seq x y z
N MET A 1 -42.24 -26.88 36.74
CA MET A 1 -41.49 -26.41 35.55
C MET A 1 -41.93 -24.99 35.25
N ALA A 2 -41.14 -24.00 35.66
CA ALA A 2 -41.44 -22.59 35.48
C ALA A 2 -40.14 -21.86 35.12
N THR A 3 -40.02 -21.37 33.90
CA THR A 3 -38.94 -20.49 33.45
C THR A 3 -39.46 -19.05 33.44
N PRO A 4 -38.81 -18.08 34.09
CA PRO A 4 -39.23 -16.69 34.01
C PRO A 4 -38.85 -16.07 32.67
N LEU A 5 -39.85 -15.42 32.05
CA LEU A 5 -39.70 -14.47 30.95
C LEU A 5 -38.82 -13.30 31.43
N PHE A 6 -37.60 -13.17 30.90
CA PHE A 6 -36.84 -11.93 31.00
C PHE A 6 -37.12 -11.05 29.78
N ILE A 7 -38.02 -10.09 29.97
CA ILE A 7 -38.19 -8.95 29.08
C ILE A 7 -37.18 -7.88 29.51
N PHE A 8 -36.23 -7.54 28.62
CA PHE A 8 -35.47 -6.29 28.74
C PHE A 8 -35.61 -5.48 27.44
N PHE A 9 -36.49 -4.47 27.54
CA PHE A 9 -36.33 -3.10 27.04
C PHE A 9 -35.72 -2.83 25.65
N ARG A 10 -36.63 -2.69 24.68
CA ARG A 10 -36.72 -1.63 23.67
C ARG A 10 -35.65 -0.52 23.75
N SER A 11 -34.74 -0.49 22.78
CA SER A 11 -34.21 0.78 22.23
C SER A 11 -33.96 0.64 20.71
N PRO A 12 -34.69 1.39 19.85
CA PRO A 12 -34.50 1.37 18.40
C PRO A 12 -33.66 2.56 17.90
N LEU A 13 -32.73 3.06 18.73
CA LEU A 13 -32.02 4.33 18.45
C LEU A 13 -30.71 4.20 17.69
N CYS A 14 -30.33 3.00 17.23
CA CYS A 14 -29.29 2.83 16.22
C CYS A 14 -29.92 2.41 14.89
N ARG A 15 -30.93 3.16 14.45
CA ARG A 15 -31.31 3.22 13.03
C ARG A 15 -30.24 4.05 12.33
N PHE A 16 -29.04 3.47 12.19
CA PHE A 16 -28.11 3.95 11.18
C PHE A 16 -28.82 3.71 9.85
N TYR A 17 -29.30 4.81 9.27
CA TYR A 17 -29.72 4.87 7.89
C TYR A 17 -28.49 4.55 7.05
N ALA A 18 -28.23 3.25 6.84
CA ALA A 18 -27.47 2.80 5.70
C ALA A 18 -28.34 3.16 4.49
N LEU A 19 -28.19 4.41 4.03
CA LEU A 19 -28.62 4.80 2.70
C LEU A 19 -27.96 3.78 1.77
N PRO A 20 -28.71 2.96 1.01
CA PRO A 20 -28.10 2.26 -0.08
C PRO A 20 -27.53 3.37 -0.96
N ILE A 21 -26.20 3.39 -1.12
CA ILE A 21 -25.56 4.30 -2.07
C ILE A 21 -26.12 3.88 -3.42
N PHE A 22 -27.17 4.61 -3.82
CA PHE A 22 -27.84 4.48 -5.09
C PHE A 22 -26.76 4.54 -6.15
N HIS A 23 -26.72 3.49 -6.97
CA HIS A 23 -25.94 3.42 -8.19
C HIS A 23 -26.32 4.64 -9.05
N ARG A 24 -25.56 5.74 -8.92
CA ARG A 24 -25.81 6.95 -9.72
C ARG A 24 -25.09 6.78 -11.04
N ASN A 25 -25.82 6.30 -12.04
CA ASN A 25 -25.38 6.28 -13.42
C ASN A 25 -25.46 7.71 -13.96
N PHE A 26 -24.34 8.45 -13.89
CA PHE A 26 -24.23 9.71 -14.64
C PHE A 26 -23.97 9.37 -16.11
N HIS A 27 -25.02 9.49 -16.94
CA HIS A 27 -24.94 9.43 -18.39
C HIS A 27 -25.51 10.72 -18.98
N THR A 28 -24.64 11.63 -19.40
CA THR A 28 -24.94 12.58 -20.47
C THR A 28 -24.27 12.00 -21.73
N GLY A 29 -25.08 11.62 -22.74
CA GLY A 29 -24.77 10.73 -23.88
C GLY A 29 -23.48 11.07 -24.64
N GLU A 30 -22.80 10.15 -25.32
CA GLU A 30 -23.33 9.10 -26.22
C GLU A 30 -22.58 7.75 -26.14
N LEU A 31 -21.84 7.45 -25.07
CA LEU A 31 -21.18 6.14 -24.88
C LEU A 31 -21.33 5.66 -23.43
N PRO A 32 -21.50 4.34 -23.18
CA PRO A 32 -21.56 3.82 -21.82
C PRO A 32 -20.24 4.12 -21.10
N PHE A 33 -20.31 4.99 -20.08
CA PHE A 33 -19.18 5.32 -19.22
C PHE A 33 -18.76 4.07 -18.44
N LYS A 34 -17.56 3.54 -18.73
CA LYS A 34 -16.98 2.38 -18.05
C LYS A 34 -15.97 2.84 -17.02
N ILE A 35 -16.23 2.56 -15.74
CA ILE A 35 -15.26 2.77 -14.66
C ILE A 35 -14.28 1.60 -14.67
N PRO A 36 -12.95 1.83 -14.73
CA PRO A 36 -11.98 0.76 -14.67
C PRO A 36 -11.93 0.12 -13.28
N ALA A 37 -11.63 -1.17 -13.23
CA ALA A 37 -11.40 -1.87 -11.98
C ALA A 37 -10.09 -1.40 -11.31
N PRO A 38 -10.01 -1.40 -9.97
CA PRO A 38 -8.78 -1.06 -9.27
C PRO A 38 -7.67 -2.09 -9.57
N ILE A 39 -6.47 -1.60 -9.82
CA ILE A 39 -5.29 -2.44 -9.99
C ILE A 39 -4.83 -2.89 -8.60
N LYS A 40 -4.85 -4.21 -8.36
CA LYS A 40 -4.29 -4.79 -7.15
C LYS A 40 -2.77 -4.77 -7.23
N ARG A 41 -2.12 -4.24 -6.19
CA ARG A 41 -0.66 -4.24 -6.04
C ARG A 41 -0.28 -4.78 -4.66
N SER A 42 0.90 -5.37 -4.55
CA SER A 42 1.54 -5.60 -3.26
C SER A 42 2.02 -4.26 -2.67
N SER A 43 2.39 -4.27 -1.39
CA SER A 43 2.98 -3.10 -0.73
C SER A 43 4.34 -2.67 -1.31
N THR A 44 5.01 -3.55 -2.06
CA THR A 44 6.38 -3.33 -2.57
C THR A 44 6.46 -3.27 -4.09
N ASP A 45 5.37 -3.45 -4.83
CA ASP A 45 5.39 -3.53 -6.31
C ASP A 45 5.99 -2.28 -6.96
N ILE A 46 5.74 -1.11 -6.38
CA ILE A 46 6.28 0.15 -6.89
C ILE A 46 7.79 0.21 -6.66
N LEU A 47 8.27 -0.25 -5.50
CA LEU A 47 9.70 -0.29 -5.18
C LEU A 47 10.44 -1.26 -6.09
N GLN A 48 9.85 -2.42 -6.38
CA GLN A 48 10.41 -3.38 -7.32
C GLN A 48 10.47 -2.79 -8.73
N ALA A 49 9.38 -2.17 -9.20
CA ALA A 49 9.36 -1.54 -10.52
C ALA A 49 10.43 -0.45 -10.65
N MET A 50 10.68 0.32 -9.59
CA MET A 50 11.77 1.30 -9.57
C MET A 50 13.14 0.62 -9.63
N ALA A 51 13.37 -0.43 -8.82
CA ALA A 51 14.62 -1.17 -8.81
C ALA A 51 14.94 -1.81 -10.17
N ASP A 52 13.92 -2.30 -10.90
CA ASP A 52 14.11 -2.94 -12.21
C ASP A 52 14.47 -1.93 -13.32
N THR A 53 14.09 -0.67 -13.16
CA THR A 53 14.36 0.38 -14.16
C THR A 53 15.75 1.01 -14.04
N VAL A 54 16.34 0.98 -12.84
CA VAL A 54 17.64 1.60 -12.56
C VAL A 54 18.72 0.53 -12.60
N LYS A 55 19.75 0.73 -13.42
CA LYS A 55 20.90 -0.19 -13.53
C LYS A 55 21.95 0.09 -12.48
N THR A 56 22.79 -0.92 -12.20
CA THR A 56 24.00 -0.75 -11.39
C THR A 56 25.00 0.13 -12.12
N ASP A 57 25.52 1.16 -11.42
CA ASP A 57 26.62 1.98 -11.90
C ASP A 57 27.95 1.29 -11.55
N GLU A 58 28.78 1.01 -12.57
CA GLU A 58 30.07 0.35 -12.41
C GLU A 58 31.15 1.28 -11.83
N ASN A 59 30.97 2.60 -11.93
CA ASN A 59 31.93 3.58 -11.45
C ASN A 59 31.59 4.12 -10.05
N ALA A 60 30.38 3.87 -9.56
CA ALA A 60 29.98 4.26 -8.21
C ALA A 60 30.46 3.23 -7.15
N PRO A 61 30.86 3.69 -5.96
CA PRO A 61 31.06 2.81 -4.82
C PRO A 61 29.75 2.13 -4.42
N HIS A 62 29.83 0.97 -3.75
CA HIS A 62 28.65 0.24 -3.31
C HIS A 62 27.82 1.08 -2.33
N PHE A 63 26.50 1.11 -2.50
CA PHE A 63 25.54 1.90 -1.70
C PHE A 63 25.57 1.66 -0.17
N ALA A 64 26.28 0.63 0.27
CA ALA A 64 26.41 0.28 1.68
C ALA A 64 27.42 1.16 2.41
N TYR A 65 28.32 1.82 1.67
CA TYR A 65 29.30 2.74 2.22
C TYR A 65 28.79 4.18 2.16
N ILE A 66 29.29 5.01 3.05
CA ILE A 66 29.07 6.46 3.01
C ILE A 66 29.78 7.01 1.76
N ASP A 67 29.15 7.95 1.07
CA ASP A 67 29.64 8.53 -0.19
C ASP A 67 30.81 9.54 0.01
N ASP A 68 31.38 9.59 1.21
CA ASP A 68 32.52 10.46 1.51
C ASP A 68 33.82 9.81 1.04
N THR A 69 34.61 10.55 0.25
CA THR A 69 35.88 10.09 -0.33
C THR A 69 36.87 9.52 0.69
N ALA A 70 36.87 10.03 1.92
CA ALA A 70 37.73 9.53 3.00
C ALA A 70 37.29 8.18 3.57
N THR A 71 36.02 7.82 3.39
CA THR A 71 35.41 6.63 4.00
C THR A 71 35.21 5.47 3.03
N ILE A 72 35.29 5.73 1.72
CA ILE A 72 35.15 4.69 0.70
C ILE A 72 36.35 3.72 0.80
N PRO A 73 36.11 2.40 0.94
CA PRO A 73 37.19 1.44 1.07
C PRO A 73 37.92 1.24 -0.26
N THR A 74 39.24 1.46 -0.25
CA THR A 74 40.09 1.32 -1.45
C THR A 74 40.70 -0.08 -1.57
N THR A 75 40.77 -0.83 -0.47
CA THR A 75 41.37 -2.17 -0.43
C THR A 75 40.38 -3.24 0.02
N LEU A 76 40.61 -4.49 -0.38
CA LEU A 76 39.78 -5.64 0.03
C LEU A 76 39.81 -5.88 1.55
N LEU A 77 40.95 -5.63 2.19
CA LEU A 77 41.08 -5.76 3.65
C LEU A 77 40.25 -4.69 4.36
N GLN A 78 40.35 -3.43 3.92
CA GLN A 78 39.54 -2.35 4.46
C GLN A 78 38.04 -2.65 4.29
N ARG A 79 37.62 -3.12 3.11
CA ARG A 79 36.24 -3.52 2.84
C ARG A 79 35.70 -4.53 3.85
N LYS A 80 36.49 -5.56 4.18
CA LYS A 80 36.13 -6.60 5.16
C LYS A 80 36.03 -6.08 6.60
N ASN A 81 36.63 -4.94 6.90
CA ASN A 81 36.61 -4.36 8.24
C ASN A 81 35.45 -3.37 8.44
N TYR A 82 34.77 -2.96 7.36
CA TYR A 82 33.62 -2.04 7.41
C TYR A 82 32.27 -2.74 7.63
N LEU A 83 32.17 -4.03 7.29
CA LEU A 83 30.96 -4.87 7.35
C LEU A 83 31.22 -6.11 8.21
#